data_AF-A0A6P0KHW2-F1
#
_entry.id   AF-A0A6P0KHW2-F1
#
_cell.length_a   1.000
_cell.length_b   1.000
_cell.length_c   1.000
_cell.angle_alpha   90.00
_cell.angle_beta   90.00
_cell.angle_gamma   90.00
#
_symmetry.space_group_name_H-M   'P 1'
#
loop_
_entity.id
_entity.type
_entity.pdbx_description
1 polymer ?
#
loop_
_entity_poly.entity_id
_entity_poly.type
_entity_poly.pdbx_seq_one_letter_code
_entity_poly.pdbx_strand_id
1 'polypeptide(L)'
;MQLSNFPSRTKIVATIGPATSDPDVLRSLIEAGASTLRLNFSHGTHSDHQRNIRLIRQLSFELNQPVAILQDLQGPKIRLGKFENGSIELANGDPFVLTSKSIPGTTQISSITYKPLAEEVPTG
;
A
#
# COMPACT_ATOMS: atom_id res chain seq x y z
N MET A 1 -29.71 -19.76 -3.75
CA MET A 1 -28.60 -20.67 -3.39
C MET A 1 -28.24 -20.36 -1.93
N GLN A 2 -28.79 -21.11 -0.98
CA GLN A 2 -28.46 -20.93 0.44
C GLN A 2 -27.02 -21.39 0.66
N LEU A 3 -26.10 -20.45 0.91
CA LEU A 3 -24.75 -20.77 1.31
C LEU A 3 -24.82 -21.50 2.66
N SER A 4 -24.33 -22.74 2.65
CA SER A 4 -24.26 -23.63 3.80
C SER A 4 -23.62 -22.95 5.01
N ASN A 5 -24.31 -23.02 6.15
CA ASN A 5 -23.99 -22.41 7.44
C ASN A 5 -22.81 -23.10 8.16
N PHE A 6 -21.71 -23.36 7.46
CA PHE A 6 -20.44 -23.72 8.09
C PHE A 6 -19.61 -22.46 8.25
N PRO A 7 -19.07 -22.16 9.44
CA PRO A 7 -18.20 -21.00 9.61
C PRO A 7 -17.00 -21.14 8.66
N SER A 8 -16.83 -20.18 7.75
CA SER A 8 -15.67 -20.12 6.87
C SER A 8 -14.40 -20.20 7.72
N ARG A 9 -13.59 -21.23 7.48
CA ARG A 9 -12.29 -21.39 8.14
C ARG A 9 -11.27 -20.39 7.59
N THR A 10 -11.40 -20.03 6.31
CA THR A 10 -10.55 -19.04 5.65
C THR A 10 -10.99 -17.63 6.03
N LYS A 11 -10.02 -16.82 6.44
CA LYS A 11 -10.20 -15.42 6.80
C LYS A 11 -9.97 -14.54 5.58
N ILE A 12 -10.74 -13.46 5.49
CA ILE A 12 -10.66 -12.48 4.40
C ILE A 12 -9.96 -11.23 4.93
N VAL A 13 -8.91 -10.80 4.21
CA VAL A 13 -8.20 -9.54 4.48
C VAL A 13 -8.59 -8.53 3.40
N ALA A 14 -9.15 -7.39 3.79
CA ALA A 14 -9.47 -6.29 2.87
C ALA A 14 -8.58 -5.08 3.14
N THR A 15 -8.01 -4.48 2.11
CA THR A 15 -7.18 -3.26 2.25
C THR A 15 -8.06 -2.03 2.28
N ILE A 16 -7.87 -1.17 3.28
CA ILE A 16 -8.57 0.11 3.38
C ILE A 16 -7.85 1.16 2.56
N GLY A 17 -8.60 1.86 1.70
CA GLY A 17 -8.15 3.02 0.94
C GLY A 17 -9.27 4.05 0.78
N PRO A 18 -9.05 5.08 -0.07
CA PRO A 18 -10.04 6.16 -0.27
C PRO A 18 -11.43 5.69 -0.69
N ALA A 19 -11.51 4.60 -1.48
CA ALA A 19 -12.78 4.03 -1.92
C ALA A 19 -13.55 3.30 -0.81
N THR A 20 -12.89 2.96 0.31
CA THR A 20 -13.46 2.15 1.39
C THR A 20 -13.39 2.87 2.74
N SER A 21 -13.06 4.17 2.75
CA SER A 21 -13.04 5.00 3.96
C SER A 21 -14.41 5.55 4.34
N ASP A 22 -15.41 5.34 3.48
CA ASP A 22 -16.80 5.63 3.79
C ASP A 22 -17.37 4.59 4.78
N PRO A 23 -18.07 5.02 5.84
CA PRO A 23 -18.66 4.14 6.85
C PRO A 23 -19.58 3.04 6.30
N ASP A 24 -20.41 3.35 5.31
CA ASP A 24 -21.40 2.40 4.78
C ASP A 24 -20.71 1.34 3.92
N VAL A 25 -19.69 1.73 3.17
CA VAL A 25 -18.84 0.79 2.42
C VAL A 25 -18.10 -0.13 3.39
N LEU A 26 -17.55 0.42 4.47
CA LEU A 26 -16.80 -0.37 5.43
C LEU A 26 -17.69 -1.35 6.19
N ARG A 27 -18.91 -0.94 6.57
CA ARG A 27 -19.94 -1.82 7.13
C ARG A 27 -20.24 -2.97 6.16
N SER A 28 -20.52 -2.63 4.90
CA SER A 28 -20.83 -3.62 3.86
C SER A 28 -19.71 -4.64 3.67
N LEU A 29 -18.45 -4.22 3.76
CA LEU A 29 -17.29 -5.12 3.67
C LEU A 29 -17.24 -6.12 4.84
N ILE A 30 -17.50 -5.64 6.06
CA ILE A 30 -17.50 -6.48 7.27
C ILE A 30 -18.64 -7.50 7.19
N GLU A 31 -19.87 -7.05 6.85
CA GLU A 31 -21.04 -7.91 6.69
C GLU A 31 -20.87 -8.93 5.56
N ALA A 32 -20.16 -8.57 4.49
CA ALA A 32 -19.81 -9.48 3.40
C ALA A 32 -18.74 -10.53 3.79
N GLY A 33 -18.11 -10.41 4.97
CA GLY A 33 -17.21 -11.41 5.52
C GLY A 33 -15.74 -10.99 5.68
N ALA A 34 -15.41 -9.70 5.51
CA ALA A 34 -14.06 -9.20 5.80
C ALA A 34 -13.75 -9.30 7.30
N SER A 35 -12.89 -10.25 7.67
CA SER A 35 -12.52 -10.50 9.07
C SER A 35 -11.31 -9.70 9.54
N THR A 36 -10.49 -9.21 8.60
CA THR A 36 -9.29 -8.42 8.88
C THR A 36 -9.24 -7.24 7.92
N LEU A 37 -8.99 -6.05 8.46
CA LEU A 37 -8.84 -4.83 7.66
C LEU A 37 -7.38 -4.36 7.71
N ARG A 38 -6.76 -4.34 6.53
CA ARG A 38 -5.36 -3.95 6.32
C ARG A 38 -5.26 -2.44 6.12
N LEU A 39 -4.46 -1.79 6.94
CA LEU A 39 -4.06 -0.39 6.80
C LEU A 39 -2.66 -0.37 6.19
N ASN A 40 -2.54 0.05 4.93
CA ASN A 40 -1.27 0.16 4.23
C ASN A 40 -0.58 1.49 4.56
N PHE A 41 0.47 1.45 5.38
CA PHE A 41 1.21 2.65 5.83
C PHE A 41 2.20 3.16 4.76
N SER A 42 2.23 2.58 3.56
CA SER A 42 2.93 3.19 2.43
C SER A 42 2.28 4.49 1.95
N HIS A 43 1.03 4.74 2.33
CA HIS A 43 0.19 5.85 1.90
C HIS A 43 -0.69 6.34 3.05
N GLY A 44 -1.19 7.58 2.95
CA GLY A 44 -2.03 8.19 3.97
C GLY A 44 -1.23 8.78 5.12
N THR A 45 -1.90 9.60 5.92
CA THR A 45 -1.32 10.21 7.12
C THR A 45 -1.70 9.43 8.37
N HIS A 46 -0.99 9.68 9.48
CA HIS A 46 -1.36 9.09 10.77
C HIS A 46 -2.80 9.46 11.19
N SER A 47 -3.28 10.65 10.88
CA SER A 47 -4.66 11.06 11.19
C SER A 47 -5.69 10.31 10.35
N ASP A 48 -5.39 10.01 9.08
CA ASP A 48 -6.24 9.17 8.23
C ASP A 48 -6.35 7.75 8.79
N HIS A 49 -5.20 7.14 9.16
CA HIS A 49 -5.19 5.82 9.78
C HIS A 49 -5.92 5.81 11.13
N GLN A 50 -5.74 6.83 11.96
CA GLN A 50 -6.46 6.96 13.23
C GLN A 50 -7.98 7.02 13.04
N ARG A 51 -8.45 7.79 12.06
CA ARG A 51 -9.88 7.86 11.70
C ARG A 51 -10.40 6.48 11.30
N ASN A 52 -9.68 5.77 10.44
CA ASN A 52 -10.06 4.44 10.00
C ASN A 52 -10.09 3.44 11.17
N ILE A 53 -9.09 3.46 12.06
CA ILE A 53 -9.06 2.58 13.24
C ILE A 53 -10.28 2.81 14.14
N ARG A 54 -10.65 4.06 14.41
CA ARG A 54 -11.83 4.39 15.22
C ARG A 54 -13.11 3.86 14.58
N LEU A 55 -13.27 4.10 13.28
CA LEU A 55 -14.43 3.64 12.52
C LEU A 55 -14.53 2.10 12.51
N ILE A 56 -13.42 1.40 12.29
CA ILE A 56 -13.37 -0.07 12.34
C ILE A 56 -13.79 -0.60 13.72
N ARG A 57 -13.32 0.03 14.80
CA ARG A 57 -13.67 -0.37 16.17
C ARG A 57 -15.13 -0.11 16.49
N GLN A 58 -15.65 1.03 16.06
CA GLN A 58 -17.07 1.35 16.17
C GLN A 58 -17.94 0.31 15.45
N LEU A 59 -17.67 0.05 14.17
CA LEU A 59 -18.44 -0.91 13.37
C LEU A 59 -18.33 -2.34 13.91
N SER A 60 -17.13 -2.74 14.36
CA SER A 60 -16.93 -4.06 15.00
C SER A 60 -17.82 -4.23 16.25
N PHE A 61 -17.97 -3.16 17.05
CA PHE A 61 -18.87 -3.16 18.21
C PHE A 61 -20.35 -3.17 17.80
N GLU A 62 -20.75 -2.29 16.89
CA GLU A 62 -22.15 -2.18 16.42
C GLU A 62 -22.66 -3.46 15.75
N LEU A 63 -21.80 -4.13 14.98
CA LEU A 63 -22.13 -5.37 14.28
C LEU A 63 -21.95 -6.62 15.16
N ASN A 64 -21.38 -6.48 16.36
CA ASN A 64 -20.98 -7.58 17.23
C ASN A 64 -20.13 -8.64 16.49
N GLN A 65 -19.21 -8.18 15.65
CA GLN A 65 -18.32 -9.03 14.87
C GLN A 65 -16.86 -8.70 15.17
N PRO A 66 -16.01 -9.69 15.51
CA PRO A 66 -14.60 -9.45 15.75
C PRO A 66 -13.87 -9.12 14.44
N VAL A 67 -13.32 -7.91 14.34
CA VAL A 67 -12.55 -7.45 13.17
C VAL A 67 -11.11 -7.13 13.58
N ALA A 68 -10.16 -7.87 13.02
CA ALA A 68 -8.74 -7.62 13.22
C ALA A 68 -8.29 -6.39 12.41
N ILE A 69 -7.33 -5.64 12.95
CA ILE A 69 -6.66 -4.55 12.22
C ILE A 69 -5.23 -5.02 11.94
N LEU A 70 -4.86 -5.04 10.66
CA LEU A 70 -3.51 -5.37 10.22
C LEU A 70 -2.80 -4.08 9.80
N GLN A 71 -1.81 -3.66 10.58
CA GLN A 71 -0.90 -2.60 10.17
C GLN A 71 0.16 -3.17 9.24
N ASP A 72 0.20 -2.70 8.00
CA ASP A 72 1.18 -3.11 7.01
C ASP A 72 2.23 -2.02 6.80
N LEU A 73 3.49 -2.35 7.12
CA LEU A 73 4.62 -1.44 7.08
C LEU A 73 5.14 -1.29 5.65
N GLN A 74 5.63 -0.09 5.30
CA GLN A 74 6.17 0.16 3.96
C GLN A 74 7.39 -0.68 3.61
N GLY A 75 8.24 -1.00 4.60
CA GLY A 75 9.54 -1.63 4.40
C GLY A 75 10.56 -0.73 3.66
N PRO A 76 11.77 -1.23 3.41
CA PRO A 76 12.78 -0.53 2.63
C PRO A 76 12.32 -0.40 1.17
N LYS A 77 12.19 0.84 0.69
CA LYS A 77 11.62 1.15 -0.63
C LYS A 77 12.71 1.64 -1.58
N ILE A 78 12.99 0.85 -2.61
CA ILE A 78 13.89 1.24 -3.71
C ILE A 78 13.02 1.77 -4.86
N ARG A 79 13.11 3.07 -5.15
CA ARG A 79 12.34 3.74 -6.19
C ARG A 79 13.21 4.77 -6.91
N LEU A 80 12.80 5.10 -8.13
CA LEU A 80 13.32 6.25 -8.85
C LEU A 80 12.84 7.56 -8.20
N GLY A 81 13.64 8.60 -8.36
CA GLY A 81 13.26 9.97 -8.07
C GLY A 81 12.23 10.50 -9.08
N LYS A 82 11.96 11.81 -8.99
CA LYS A 82 11.04 12.48 -9.92
C LYS A 82 11.79 12.82 -11.21
N PHE A 83 11.11 12.65 -12.35
CA PHE A 83 11.61 13.08 -13.65
C PHE A 83 11.21 14.53 -13.93
N GLU A 84 12.05 15.25 -14.68
CA GLU A 84 11.80 16.65 -15.09
C GLU A 84 10.46 16.78 -15.83
N ASN A 85 10.19 15.86 -16.76
CA ASN A 85 8.98 15.84 -17.58
C ASN A 85 7.97 14.77 -17.12
N GLY A 86 8.04 14.35 -15.85
CA GLY A 86 7.15 13.34 -15.26
C GLY A 86 7.51 11.89 -15.60
N SER A 87 7.85 11.61 -16.87
CA SER A 87 8.29 10.29 -17.34
C SER A 87 9.31 10.40 -18.47
N ILE A 88 9.96 9.27 -18.76
CA ILE A 88 10.84 9.08 -19.91
C ILE A 88 10.49 7.75 -20.59
N GLU A 89 10.93 7.60 -21.83
CA GLU A 89 10.96 6.32 -22.54
C GLU A 89 12.42 5.91 -22.75
N LEU A 90 12.70 4.60 -22.62
CA LEU A 90 14.00 4.00 -22.88
C LEU A 90 13.81 2.87 -23.88
N ALA A 91 14.59 2.87 -24.95
CA ALA A 91 14.64 1.79 -25.92
C ALA A 91 15.60 0.68 -25.45
N ASN A 92 15.49 -0.49 -26.06
CA ASN A 92 16.41 -1.59 -25.77
C ASN A 92 17.84 -1.21 -26.19
N GLY A 93 18.79 -1.37 -25.26
CA GLY A 93 20.19 -1.01 -25.46
C GLY A 93 20.56 0.42 -25.05
N ASP A 94 19.60 1.25 -24.65
CA ASP A 94 19.90 2.61 -24.20
C ASP A 94 20.69 2.58 -22.88
N PRO A 95 21.84 3.28 -22.81
CA PRO A 95 22.56 3.42 -21.56
C PRO A 95 21.77 4.32 -20.60
N PHE A 96 21.61 3.88 -19.35
CA PHE A 96 20.90 4.63 -18.33
C PHE A 96 21.62 4.57 -16.98
N VAL A 97 21.77 5.72 -16.33
CA VAL A 97 22.50 5.84 -15.07
C VAL A 97 21.54 5.93 -13.88
N LEU A 98 21.78 5.11 -12.86
CA LEU A 98 21.14 5.24 -11.55
C LEU A 98 22.14 5.87 -10.58
N THR A 99 21.73 6.91 -9.85
CA THR A 99 22.62 7.63 -8.93
C THR A 99 22.00 7.89 -7.57
N SER A 100 22.83 7.84 -6.52
CA SER A 100 22.45 8.23 -5.16
C SER A 100 22.41 9.74 -4.94
N LYS A 101 22.83 10.53 -5.94
CA LYS A 101 22.75 11.99 -5.93
C LYS A 101 21.29 12.44 -6.10
N SER A 102 20.88 13.46 -5.34
CA SER A 102 19.53 14.04 -5.44
C SER A 102 19.43 14.96 -6.65
N ILE A 103 19.07 14.40 -7.80
CA ILE A 103 18.85 15.13 -9.05
C ILE A 103 17.51 14.74 -9.70
N PRO A 104 16.86 15.66 -10.43
CA PRO A 104 15.75 15.32 -11.32
C PRO A 104 16.18 14.27 -12.35
N GLY A 105 15.31 13.32 -12.64
CA GLY A 105 15.54 12.31 -13.66
C GLY A 105 15.36 12.87 -15.07
N THR A 106 16.20 12.42 -15.99
CA THR A 106 16.18 12.72 -17.43
C THR A 106 16.23 11.42 -18.22
N THR A 107 16.31 11.49 -19.55
CA THR A 107 16.46 10.29 -20.41
C THR A 107 17.78 9.54 -20.20
N GLN A 108 18.75 10.12 -19.49
CA GLN A 108 20.09 9.54 -19.31
C GLN A 108 20.39 9.11 -17.87
N ILE A 109 19.72 9.72 -16.89
CA ILE A 109 20.03 9.52 -15.47
C ILE A 109 18.80 9.69 -14.58
N SER A 110 18.71 8.91 -13.51
CA SER A 110 17.73 9.15 -12.44
C SER A 110 18.35 8.95 -11.06
N SER A 111 17.90 9.77 -10.11
CA SER A 111 18.12 9.51 -8.70
C SER A 111 17.38 8.26 -8.23
N ILE A 112 17.90 7.61 -7.20
CA ILE A 112 17.26 6.48 -6.50
C ILE A 112 17.10 6.79 -5.01
N THR A 113 16.04 6.26 -4.39
CA THR A 113 15.79 6.44 -2.96
C THR A 113 16.75 5.65 -2.07
N TYR A 114 17.33 4.56 -2.58
CA TYR A 114 18.23 3.68 -1.84
C TYR A 114 19.69 4.01 -2.14
N LYS A 115 20.31 4.81 -1.28
CA LYS A 115 21.68 5.33 -1.49
C LYS A 115 22.78 4.26 -1.64
N PRO A 116 22.73 3.11 -0.93
CA PRO A 116 23.78 2.09 -1.05
C PRO A 116 23.78 1.30 -2.36
N LEU A 117 22.79 1.48 -3.26
CA LEU A 117 22.65 0.63 -4.45
C LEU A 117 23.92 0.56 -5.30
N ALA A 118 24.60 1.69 -5.51
CA ALA A 118 25.81 1.75 -6.34
C ALA A 118 27.01 1.02 -5.70
N GLU A 119 26.98 0.78 -4.39
CA GLU A 119 28.02 0.06 -3.64
C GLU A 119 27.71 -1.44 -3.54
N GLU A 120 26.42 -1.79 -3.50
CA GLU A 120 25.95 -3.17 -3.32
C GLU A 120 25.77 -3.95 -4.62
N VAL A 121 25.66 -3.27 -5.76
CA VAL A 121 25.47 -3.92 -7.06
C VAL A 121 26.82 -4.05 -7.77
N PRO A 122 27.37 -5.27 -7.93
CA PRO A 122 28.59 -5.49 -8.70
C PRO A 122 28.33 -5.35 -10.20
N THR A 123 29.39 -5.16 -10.97
CA THR A 123 29.33 -5.28 -12.44
C THR A 123 28.81 -6.66 -12.84
N GLY A 124 27.86 -6.69 -13.78
CA GLY A 124 27.25 -7.90 -14.32
C GLY A 124 27.20 -7.91 -15.84
#